data_AF-A0A4P8XWK7-F1
#
_entry.id   AF-A0A4P8XWK7-F1
#
_cell.length_a   1.000
_cell.length_b   1.000
_cell.length_c   1.000
_cell.angle_alpha   90.00
_cell.angle_beta   90.00
_cell.angle_gamma   90.00
#
_symmetry.space_group_name_H-M   'P 1'
#
loop_
_entity.id
_entity.type
_entity.pdbx_description
1 polymer ?
#
loop_
_entity_poly.entity_id
_entity_poly.type
_entity_poly.pdbx_seq_one_letter_code
_entity_poly.pdbx_strand_id
1 'polypeptide(L)'
;MSELLIPGEKVQIDVKEVPYNCLRGKALRDGKHFYQWTAIDECTRMRFVYGFEEHTPENSTKFLKMLLKEFPFKIQTIQTDNGREFTYKYQSSEVKSPFEIELNKLGINHKLIPPRTPWHNGKVERSHRNDQNISMIGKHSEILKN
;
A
#
# COMPACT_ATOMS: atom_id res chain seq x y z
N MET A 1 1.65 -29.08 -2.26
CA MET A 1 1.84 -28.37 -3.54
C MET A 1 1.97 -26.90 -3.22
N SER A 2 3.09 -26.25 -3.55
CA SER A 2 3.17 -24.79 -3.50
C SER A 2 2.22 -24.24 -4.57
N GLU A 3 1.27 -23.39 -4.18
CA GLU A 3 0.46 -22.61 -5.11
C GLU A 3 1.37 -21.94 -6.15
N LEU A 4 1.11 -22.17 -7.44
CA LEU A 4 1.76 -21.44 -8.52
C LEU A 4 1.22 -20.02 -8.51
N LEU A 5 1.94 -19.10 -7.86
CA LEU A 5 1.58 -17.70 -7.84
C LEU A 5 1.81 -17.08 -9.22
N ILE A 6 0.81 -16.37 -9.75
CA ILE A 6 0.90 -15.65 -11.03
C ILE A 6 1.17 -14.16 -10.75
N PRO A 7 2.03 -13.47 -11.52
CA PRO A 7 2.22 -12.02 -11.37
C PRO A 7 0.89 -11.27 -11.44
N GLY A 8 0.61 -10.41 -10.45
CA GLY A 8 -0.62 -9.64 -10.38
C GLY A 8 -1.84 -10.40 -9.83
N GLU A 9 -1.73 -11.70 -9.56
CA GLU A 9 -2.82 -12.46 -8.93
C GLU A 9 -3.22 -11.83 -7.58
N LYS A 10 -2.23 -11.44 -6.79
CA LYS A 10 -2.43 -10.84 -5.46
C LYS A 10 -1.31 -9.89 -5.11
N VAL A 11 -1.71 -8.64 -4.85
CA VAL A 11 -0.83 -7.56 -4.38
C VAL A 11 -1.24 -7.18 -2.96
N GLN A 12 -0.29 -7.15 -2.04
CA GLN A 12 -0.52 -6.64 -0.68
C GLN A 12 -0.24 -5.14 -0.66
N ILE A 13 -1.12 -4.35 -0.05
CA ILE A 13 -0.91 -2.91 0.17
C ILE A 13 -1.03 -2.61 1.67
N ASP A 14 -0.09 -1.82 2.18
CA ASP A 14 -0.03 -1.39 3.57
C ASP A 14 0.39 0.07 3.68
N VAL A 15 -0.02 0.72 4.77
CA VAL A 15 0.36 2.10 5.09
C VAL A 15 1.06 2.12 6.44
N LYS A 16 2.19 2.83 6.49
CA LYS A 16 2.84 3.17 7.76
C LYS A 16 3.11 4.66 7.86
N GLU A 17 3.02 5.21 9.06
CA GLU A 17 3.62 6.51 9.34
C GLU A 17 5.14 6.40 9.19
N VAL A 18 5.75 7.37 8.51
CA VAL A 18 7.20 7.46 8.36
C VAL A 18 7.78 8.00 9.66
N PRO A 19 8.62 7.24 10.37
CA PRO A 19 9.22 7.71 11.61
C PRO A 19 10.04 8.99 11.39
N TYR A 20 9.99 9.92 12.34
CA TYR A 20 10.69 11.21 12.24
C TYR A 20 12.20 11.06 11.94
N ASN A 21 12.85 10.03 12.52
CA ASN A 21 14.26 9.74 12.31
C ASN A 21 14.60 9.28 10.87
N CYS A 22 13.60 8.96 10.04
CA CYS A 22 13.76 8.62 8.63
C CYS A 22 13.59 9.85 7.72
N LEU A 23 13.10 10.97 8.24
CA LEU A 23 12.96 12.21 7.47
C LEU A 23 14.34 12.83 7.18
N ARG A 24 14.47 13.46 6.02
CA ARG A 24 15.71 14.10 5.57
C ARG A 24 15.42 15.46 4.92
N GLY A 25 16.45 16.30 4.84
CA GLY A 25 16.39 17.56 4.10
C GLY A 25 15.28 18.50 4.59
N LYS A 26 14.53 19.09 3.65
CA LYS A 26 13.47 20.06 3.96
C LYS A 26 12.34 19.46 4.80
N ALA A 27 11.97 18.20 4.55
CA ALA A 27 10.93 17.51 5.30
C ALA A 27 11.24 17.45 6.81
N LEU A 28 12.50 17.14 7.17
CA LEU A 28 12.95 17.11 8.56
C LEU A 28 12.95 18.52 9.19
N ARG A 29 13.46 19.51 8.45
CA ARG A 29 13.57 20.89 8.94
C ARG A 29 12.21 21.54 9.20
N ASP A 30 11.24 21.26 8.34
CA ASP A 30 9.91 21.84 8.41
C ASP A 30 8.96 21.02 9.32
N GLY A 31 9.46 19.95 9.97
CA GLY A 31 8.67 19.11 10.87
C GLY A 31 7.50 18.41 10.17
N LYS A 32 7.65 18.05 8.89
CA LYS A 32 6.57 17.43 8.11
C LYS A 32 6.29 15.99 8.57
N HIS A 33 5.03 15.58 8.46
CA HIS A 33 4.62 14.20 8.61
C HIS A 33 4.42 13.56 7.24
N PHE A 34 4.79 12.28 7.13
CA PHE A 34 4.59 11.50 5.91
C PHE A 34 4.06 10.13 6.26
N TYR A 35 3.26 9.60 5.35
CA TYR A 35 2.72 8.25 5.38
C TYR A 35 3.17 7.53 4.12
N GLN A 36 3.73 6.33 4.30
CA GLN A 36 4.24 5.46 3.25
C GLN A 36 3.18 4.45 2.86
N TRP A 37 2.71 4.49 1.63
CA TRP A 37 2.00 3.35 1.02
C TRP A 37 3.02 2.45 0.37
N THR A 38 2.87 1.14 0.54
CA THR A 38 3.71 0.13 -0.10
C THR A 38 2.85 -0.97 -0.67
N ALA A 39 2.98 -1.19 -1.98
CA ALA A 39 2.44 -2.34 -2.67
C ALA A 39 3.53 -3.37 -2.90
N ILE A 40 3.23 -4.65 -2.68
CA ILE A 40 4.12 -5.77 -3.02
C ILE A 40 3.34 -6.89 -3.72
N ASP A 41 3.80 -7.28 -4.90
CA ASP A 41 3.27 -8.44 -5.59
C ASP A 41 3.73 -9.75 -4.93
N GLU A 42 2.80 -10.66 -4.67
CA GLU A 42 3.12 -11.88 -3.94
C GLU A 42 3.95 -12.89 -4.76
N CYS A 43 3.87 -12.85 -6.09
CA CYS A 43 4.62 -13.71 -7.00
C CYS A 43 6.05 -13.18 -7.22
N THR A 44 6.15 -12.01 -7.86
CA THR A 44 7.39 -11.42 -8.38
C THR A 44 8.21 -10.68 -7.34
N ARG A 45 7.62 -10.35 -6.19
CA ARG A 45 8.18 -9.43 -5.19
C ARG A 45 8.43 -8.01 -5.70
N MET A 46 7.94 -7.64 -6.89
CA MET A 46 7.96 -6.26 -7.33
C MET A 46 7.24 -5.38 -6.31
N ARG A 47 7.88 -4.28 -5.93
CA ARG A 47 7.34 -3.30 -4.99
C ARG A 47 7.12 -1.97 -5.68
N PHE A 48 6.09 -1.26 -5.23
CA PHE A 48 5.88 0.14 -5.52
C PHE A 48 5.63 0.88 -4.20
N VAL A 49 6.41 1.92 -3.96
CA VAL A 49 6.37 2.70 -2.71
C VAL A 49 6.11 4.16 -3.05
N TYR A 50 5.23 4.82 -2.28
CA TYR A 50 5.00 6.25 -2.41
C TYR A 50 4.61 6.89 -1.08
N GLY A 51 5.10 8.11 -0.84
CA GLY A 51 4.81 8.89 0.36
C GLY A 51 3.83 10.03 0.12
N PHE A 52 2.80 10.16 0.97
CA PHE A 52 1.91 11.34 1.05
C PHE A 52 2.05 12.05 2.40
N GLU A 53 1.69 13.33 2.44
CA GLU A 53 1.70 14.11 3.69
C GLU A 53 0.49 13.82 4.59
N GLU A 54 -0.58 13.22 4.04
CA GLU A 54 -1.84 12.97 4.75
C GLU A 54 -2.28 11.51 4.63
N HIS A 55 -2.81 10.95 5.72
CA HIS A 55 -3.35 9.58 5.77
C HIS A 55 -4.85 9.58 5.46
N THR A 56 -5.19 9.52 4.17
CA THR A 56 -6.59 9.64 3.71
C THR A 56 -7.01 8.55 2.73
N PRO A 57 -8.30 8.18 2.68
CA PRO A 57 -8.83 7.28 1.66
C PRO A 57 -8.60 7.78 0.21
N GLU A 58 -8.62 9.09 -0.01
CA GLU A 58 -8.35 9.70 -1.31
C GLU A 58 -6.91 9.44 -1.77
N ASN A 59 -5.95 9.49 -0.83
CA ASN A 59 -4.56 9.15 -1.11
C ASN A 59 -4.38 7.66 -1.39
N SER A 60 -5.14 6.76 -0.75
CA SER A 60 -5.17 5.34 -1.12
C SER A 60 -5.67 5.13 -2.57
N THR A 61 -6.73 5.83 -2.99
CA THR A 61 -7.22 5.78 -4.37
C THR A 61 -6.20 6.35 -5.36
N LYS A 62 -5.51 7.43 -4.99
CA LYS A 62 -4.44 8.02 -5.80
C LYS A 62 -3.25 7.07 -5.93
N PHE A 63 -2.85 6.43 -4.83
CA PHE A 63 -1.80 5.42 -4.81
C PHE A 63 -2.13 4.25 -5.74
N LEU A 64 -3.36 3.72 -5.68
CA LEU A 64 -3.83 2.67 -6.58
C LEU A 64 -3.67 3.05 -8.06
N LYS A 65 -4.07 4.27 -8.44
CA LYS A 65 -3.94 4.75 -9.82
C LYS A 65 -2.49 4.87 -10.28
N MET A 66 -1.59 5.20 -9.37
CA MET A 66 -0.15 5.22 -9.65
C MET A 66 0.37 3.79 -9.81
N LEU A 67 0.08 2.91 -8.84
CA LEU A 67 0.46 1.50 -8.86
C LEU A 67 0.08 0.80 -10.18
N LEU A 68 -1.15 1.00 -10.66
CA LEU A 68 -1.63 0.38 -11.90
C LEU A 68 -0.90 0.84 -13.16
N LYS A 69 -0.26 2.01 -13.14
CA LYS A 69 0.59 2.49 -14.25
C LYS A 69 1.99 1.89 -14.20
N GLU A 70 2.47 1.58 -13.01
CA GLU A 70 3.84 1.13 -12.76
C GLU A 70 4.00 -0.39 -12.88
N PHE A 71 2.98 -1.16 -12.48
CA PHE A 71 3.04 -2.62 -12.56
C PHE A 71 2.84 -3.10 -14.01
N PRO A 72 3.73 -3.95 -14.55
CA PRO A 72 3.68 -4.41 -15.95
C PRO A 72 2.65 -5.53 -16.17
N PHE A 73 1.75 -5.77 -15.23
CA PHE A 73 0.76 -6.85 -15.25
C PHE A 73 -0.56 -6.38 -14.63
N LYS A 74 -1.65 -7.06 -15.01
CA LYS A 74 -2.98 -6.78 -14.47
C LYS A 74 -3.08 -7.28 -13.03
N ILE A 75 -3.46 -6.40 -12.11
CA ILE A 75 -3.77 -6.76 -10.73
C ILE A 75 -5.19 -7.34 -10.65
N GLN A 76 -5.33 -8.52 -10.06
CA GLN A 76 -6.61 -9.21 -9.91
C GLN A 76 -7.19 -9.03 -8.50
N THR A 77 -6.34 -9.17 -7.48
CA THR A 77 -6.73 -8.98 -6.07
C THR A 77 -5.77 -8.04 -5.37
N ILE A 78 -6.33 -7.11 -4.61
CA ILE A 78 -5.59 -6.32 -3.63
C ILE A 78 -5.96 -6.79 -2.24
N GLN A 79 -4.92 -7.07 -1.43
CA GLN A 79 -5.06 -7.41 -0.03
C GLN A 79 -4.59 -6.26 0.86
N THR A 80 -5.43 -5.82 1.81
CA THR A 80 -5.08 -4.76 2.78
C THR A 80 -5.47 -5.17 4.19
N ASP A 81 -5.04 -4.42 5.19
CA ASP A 81 -5.65 -4.46 6.51
C ASP A 81 -7.06 -3.83 6.49
N ASN A 82 -7.62 -3.60 7.68
CA ASN A 82 -8.96 -3.03 7.84
C ASN A 82 -8.92 -1.52 8.15
N GLY A 83 -7.85 -0.82 7.76
CA GLY A 83 -7.69 0.61 7.92
C GLY A 83 -8.79 1.40 7.20
N ARG A 84 -9.14 2.57 7.76
CA ARG A 84 -10.22 3.43 7.23
C ARG A 84 -9.86 4.04 5.89
N GLU A 85 -8.58 4.17 5.59
CA GLU A 85 -8.06 4.56 4.28
C GLU A 85 -8.35 3.52 3.18
N PHE A 86 -8.69 2.28 3.54
CA PHE A 86 -9.01 1.21 2.60
C PHE A 86 -10.46 0.79 2.66
N THR A 87 -11.09 0.73 3.83
CA THR A 87 -12.46 0.23 3.96
C THR A 87 -13.23 0.89 5.08
N TYR A 88 -14.53 1.06 4.88
CA TYR A 88 -15.46 1.56 5.89
C TYR A 88 -16.28 0.45 6.57
N LYS A 89 -15.91 -0.83 6.40
CA LYS A 89 -16.67 -1.98 6.92
C LYS A 89 -17.08 -1.92 8.40
N TYR A 90 -16.33 -1.21 9.24
CA TYR A 90 -16.61 -1.05 10.67
C TYR A 90 -17.39 0.22 11.01
N GLN A 91 -17.55 1.13 10.04
CA GLN A 91 -18.33 2.36 10.15
C GLN A 91 -19.71 2.21 9.49
N SER A 92 -19.77 1.56 8.33
CA SER A 92 -21.01 1.33 7.60
C SER A 92 -20.86 0.12 6.68
N SER A 93 -21.91 -0.71 6.61
CA SER A 93 -22.02 -1.77 5.60
C SER A 93 -22.54 -1.25 4.25
N GLU A 94 -23.16 -0.07 4.25
CA GLU A 94 -23.80 0.53 3.06
C GLU A 94 -22.86 1.46 2.31
N VAL A 95 -22.02 2.19 3.05
CA VAL A 95 -21.07 3.15 2.48
C VAL A 95 -19.74 2.47 2.21
N LYS A 96 -19.29 2.53 0.97
CA LYS A 96 -17.96 2.08 0.54
C LYS A 96 -16.94 3.21 0.62
N SER A 97 -15.70 2.87 0.99
CA SER A 97 -14.60 3.84 0.93
C SER A 97 -14.34 4.28 -0.53
N PRO A 98 -13.75 5.47 -0.76
CA PRO A 98 -13.28 5.87 -2.09
C PRO A 98 -12.38 4.82 -2.75
N PHE A 99 -11.62 4.08 -1.95
CA PHE A 99 -10.75 3.00 -2.40
C PHE A 99 -11.55 1.78 -2.88
N GLU A 100 -12.50 1.29 -2.08
CA GLU A 100 -13.40 0.18 -2.46
C GLU A 100 -14.21 0.52 -3.71
N ILE A 101 -14.71 1.76 -3.82
CA ILE A 101 -15.44 2.23 -5.00
C ILE A 101 -14.56 2.13 -6.25
N GLU A 102 -13.31 2.57 -6.18
CA GLU A 102 -12.40 2.52 -7.32
C GLU A 102 -12.02 1.08 -7.70
N LEU A 103 -11.74 0.21 -6.72
CA LEU A 103 -11.47 -1.22 -6.97
C LEU A 103 -12.64 -1.90 -7.69
N ASN A 104 -13.86 -1.64 -7.23
CA ASN A 104 -15.08 -2.19 -7.85
C ASN A 104 -15.23 -1.72 -9.30
N LYS A 105 -14.98 -0.44 -9.60
CA LYS A 105 -15.01 0.10 -10.97
C LYS A 105 -13.99 -0.58 -11.89
N LEU A 106 -12.82 -0.93 -11.34
CA LEU A 106 -11.73 -1.58 -12.08
C LEU A 106 -11.89 -3.10 -12.17
N GLY A 107 -12.88 -3.68 -11.47
CA GLY A 107 -13.07 -5.13 -11.38
C GLY A 107 -11.93 -5.83 -10.61
N ILE A 108 -11.28 -5.13 -9.67
CA ILE A 108 -10.22 -5.68 -8.82
C ILE A 108 -10.86 -6.14 -7.51
N ASN A 109 -10.62 -7.38 -7.13
CA ASN A 109 -11.14 -7.94 -5.89
C ASN A 109 -10.43 -7.32 -4.68
N HIS A 110 -11.18 -6.93 -3.64
CA HIS A 110 -10.63 -6.44 -2.38
C HIS A 110 -10.69 -7.52 -1.31
N LYS A 111 -9.53 -7.98 -0.83
CA LYS A 111 -9.41 -8.96 0.24
C LYS A 111 -8.90 -8.31 1.52
N LEU A 112 -9.68 -8.35 2.57
CA LEU A 112 -9.26 -7.82 3.87
C LEU A 112 -8.54 -8.90 4.69
N ILE A 113 -7.47 -8.51 5.38
CA ILE A 113 -6.79 -9.39 6.34
C ILE A 113 -7.77 -9.70 7.48
N PRO A 114 -7.92 -10.98 7.88
CA PRO A 114 -8.74 -11.34 9.02
C PRO A 114 -8.27 -10.60 10.28
N PRO A 115 -9.18 -10.12 11.15
CA PRO A 115 -8.79 -9.47 12.39
C PRO A 115 -7.86 -10.37 13.22
N ARG A 116 -6.85 -9.77 13.87
CA ARG A 116 -5.87 -10.46 14.74
C ARG A 116 -4.99 -11.49 14.03
N THR A 117 -4.72 -11.30 12.74
CA THR A 117 -3.84 -12.18 11.96
C THR A 117 -2.68 -11.43 11.26
N PRO A 118 -1.83 -10.70 12.02
CA PRO A 118 -0.78 -9.83 11.46
C PRO A 118 0.22 -10.58 10.56
N TRP A 119 0.44 -11.87 10.80
CA TRP A 119 1.35 -12.71 10.00
C TRP A 119 1.01 -12.78 8.50
N HIS A 120 -0.24 -12.51 8.10
CA HIS A 120 -0.63 -12.47 6.69
C HIS A 120 -0.01 -11.30 5.91
N ASN A 121 0.49 -10.27 6.61
CA ASN A 121 1.17 -9.11 6.00
C ASN A 121 2.69 -9.17 6.12
N GLY A 122 3.25 -10.30 6.60
CA GLY A 122 4.67 -10.38 6.95
C GLY A 122 5.65 -10.08 5.81
N LYS A 123 5.21 -10.12 4.54
CA LYS A 123 6.04 -9.72 3.38
C LYS A 123 6.21 -8.20 3.30
N VAL A 124 5.13 -7.45 3.42
CA VAL A 124 5.17 -5.98 3.39
C VAL A 124 5.77 -5.43 4.68
N GLU A 125 5.50 -6.05 5.83
CA GLU A 125 6.12 -5.65 7.10
C GLU A 125 7.64 -5.86 7.07
N ARG A 126 8.12 -6.92 6.41
CA ARG A 126 9.56 -7.13 6.16
C ARG A 126 10.13 -6.05 5.23
N SER A 127 9.41 -5.69 4.17
CA SER A 127 9.79 -4.55 3.31
C SER A 127 9.96 -3.29 4.13
N HIS A 128 8.98 -2.97 4.98
CA HIS A 128 8.99 -1.78 5.81
C HIS A 128 10.18 -1.68 6.75
N ARG A 129 10.72 -2.80 7.26
CA ARG A 129 11.95 -2.81 8.06
C ARG A 129 13.19 -2.47 7.24
N ASN A 130 13.25 -2.89 5.98
CA ASN A 130 14.36 -2.57 5.09
C ASN A 130 14.30 -1.12 4.58
N ASP A 131 13.10 -0.53 4.54
CA ASP A 131 12.88 0.83 4.05
C ASP A 131 13.32 1.93 5.04
N GLN A 132 13.81 1.60 6.25
CA GLN A 132 14.28 2.59 7.24
C GLN A 132 15.42 3.49 6.75
N ASN A 133 16.12 3.06 5.69
CA ASN A 133 17.20 3.82 5.05
C ASN A 133 16.74 4.62 3.81
N ILE A 134 15.48 4.45 3.37
CA ILE A 134 14.96 5.16 2.20
C ILE A 134 14.56 6.56 2.62
N SER A 135 15.27 7.56 2.10
CA SER A 135 14.93 8.96 2.36
C SER A 135 13.61 9.30 1.66
N MET A 136 12.55 9.44 2.44
CA MET A 136 11.28 10.00 2.00
C MET A 136 11.40 11.51 1.83
N ILE A 137 11.90 11.93 0.66
CA ILE A 137 11.81 13.32 0.21
C ILE A 137 10.50 13.39 -0.58
N GLY A 138 9.55 14.22 -0.15
CA GLY A 138 8.19 14.24 -0.70
C GLY A 138 8.15 14.12 -2.23
N LYS A 139 7.34 13.17 -2.72
CA LYS A 139 7.24 12.69 -4.12
C LYS A 139 8.27 11.64 -4.57
N HIS A 140 8.80 10.81 -3.68
CA HIS A 140 9.60 9.64 -4.10
C HIS A 140 8.68 8.47 -4.48
N SER A 141 8.72 8.05 -5.75
CA SER A 141 8.15 6.78 -6.22
C SER A 141 9.29 5.87 -6.66
N GLU A 142 9.37 4.66 -6.13
CA GLU A 142 10.41 3.71 -6.50
C GLU A 142 9.82 2.35 -6.81
N ILE A 143 10.20 1.80 -7.97
CA ILE A 143 9.99 0.38 -8.28
C ILE A 143 11.25 -0.35 -7.84
N LEU A 144 11.10 -1.19 -6.82
CA LEU A 144 12.18 -2.07 -6.38
C LEU A 144 11.96 -3.44 -7.04
N LYS A 145 12.81 -3.77 -8.00
CA LYS A 145 12.93 -5.11 -8.57
C LYS A 145 13.95 -5.87 -7.72
N ASN A 146 13.55 -7.01 -7.16
CA ASN A 146 14.49 -7.92 -6.51
C ASN A 146 15.36 -8.61 -7.56
#